data_AF-A0A1N7KCW2-F1
#
_entry.id   AF-A0A1N7KCW2-F1
#
_cell.length_a   1.000
_cell.length_b   1.000
_cell.length_c   1.000
_cell.angle_alpha   90.00
_cell.angle_beta   90.00
_cell.angle_gamma   90.00
#
_symmetry.space_group_name_H-M   'P 1'
#
loop_
_entity.id
_entity.type
_entity.pdbx_description
1 polymer ?
#
loop_
_entity_poly.entity_id
_entity_poly.type
_entity_poly.pdbx_seq_one_letter_code
_entity_poly.pdbx_strand_id
1 'polypeptide(L)'
;MNDDAGWRSVGAMKQFILILALALGAAQAAEAACYADYKAKRENPLRLHYGVAEIDDGACTKAAARKALKPRLAEGGWALLNVVSVFDASGLEERKASAGPNYLRY
;
A
#
# COMPACT_ATOMS: atom_id res chain seq x y z
N MET A 1 32.06 -60.67 -29.43
CA MET A 1 32.46 -59.78 -28.33
C MET A 1 32.25 -58.34 -28.79
N ASN A 2 31.39 -57.62 -28.06
CA ASN A 2 31.49 -56.19 -27.72
C ASN A 2 31.07 -55.17 -28.81
N ASP A 3 30.26 -54.15 -28.57
CA ASP A 3 29.50 -53.69 -27.39
C ASP A 3 28.37 -52.74 -27.88
N ASP A 4 27.29 -52.71 -27.09
CA ASP A 4 26.12 -51.86 -27.23
C ASP A 4 26.37 -50.37 -26.91
N ALA A 5 25.36 -49.56 -27.26
CA ALA A 5 24.90 -48.36 -26.55
C ALA A 5 25.60 -47.02 -26.82
N GLY A 6 24.80 -46.09 -27.36
CA GLY A 6 25.10 -44.66 -27.42
C GLY A 6 23.84 -43.82 -27.68
N TRP A 7 22.78 -44.10 -26.92
CA TRP A 7 21.47 -43.46 -27.03
C TRP A 7 21.56 -41.96 -26.67
N ARG A 8 21.16 -41.12 -27.63
CA ARG A 8 20.48 -39.80 -27.51
C ARG A 8 20.43 -39.21 -26.09
N SER A 9 21.20 -38.16 -25.77
CA SER A 9 20.83 -37.26 -24.65
C SER A 9 21.61 -35.93 -24.59
N VAL A 10 21.36 -34.97 -25.49
CA VAL A 10 21.80 -33.57 -25.24
C VAL A 10 20.76 -32.52 -25.69
N GLY A 11 19.55 -32.91 -26.10
CA GLY A 11 18.48 -31.96 -26.43
C GLY A 11 17.75 -31.40 -25.20
N ALA A 12 17.56 -32.23 -24.16
CA ALA A 12 16.72 -31.89 -23.01
C ALA A 12 17.39 -30.94 -22.01
N MET A 13 18.72 -31.04 -21.77
CA MET A 13 19.38 -30.24 -20.73
C MET A 13 19.37 -28.73 -21.01
N LYS A 14 19.43 -28.31 -22.28
CA LYS A 14 19.47 -26.87 -22.61
C LYS A 14 18.09 -26.19 -22.46
N GLN A 15 17.01 -26.95 -22.65
CA GLN A 15 15.64 -26.46 -22.51
C GLN A 15 15.20 -26.40 -21.05
N PHE A 16 15.68 -27.31 -20.19
CA PHE A 16 15.40 -27.26 -18.75
C PHE A 16 16.04 -26.06 -18.05
N ILE A 17 17.20 -25.59 -18.51
CA ILE A 17 17.88 -24.41 -17.94
C ILE A 17 17.10 -23.11 -18.27
N LEU A 18 16.44 -23.03 -19.43
CA LEU A 18 15.70 -21.84 -19.85
C LEU A 18 14.36 -21.67 -19.10
N ILE A 19 13.76 -22.76 -18.62
CA ILE A 19 12.48 -22.71 -17.88
C ILE A 19 12.70 -22.26 -16.42
N LEU A 20 13.86 -22.56 -15.82
CA LEU A 20 14.17 -22.19 -14.44
C LEU A 20 14.51 -20.70 -14.26
N ALA A 21 14.92 -19.99 -15.33
CA ALA A 21 15.27 -18.58 -15.29
C ALA A 21 14.05 -17.63 -15.27
N LEU A 22 12.86 -18.10 -15.63
CA LEU A 22 11.67 -17.24 -15.75
C LEU A 22 10.90 -17.05 -14.42
N ALA A 23 11.31 -17.69 -13.33
CA ALA A 23 10.57 -17.69 -12.06
C ALA A 23 11.05 -16.64 -11.03
N LEU A 24 12.11 -15.87 -11.30
CA LEU A 24 12.67 -14.90 -10.33
C LEU A 24 12.17 -13.45 -10.49
N GLY A 25 11.20 -13.20 -11.37
CA GLY A 25 10.79 -11.85 -11.77
C GLY A 25 9.51 -11.32 -11.15
N ALA A 26 9.28 -11.49 -9.85
CA ALA A 26 8.21 -10.78 -9.15
C ALA A 26 8.60 -10.51 -7.69
N ALA A 27 9.61 -9.66 -7.50
CA ALA A 27 9.78 -8.98 -6.22
C ALA A 27 8.60 -8.02 -6.06
N GLN A 28 7.51 -8.52 -5.47
CA GLN A 28 6.45 -7.66 -4.96
C GLN A 28 7.11 -6.78 -3.91
N ALA A 29 7.19 -5.47 -4.17
CA ALA A 29 7.55 -4.53 -3.13
C ALA A 29 6.50 -4.72 -2.02
N ALA A 30 6.94 -5.19 -0.85
CA ALA A 30 6.10 -5.15 0.33
C ALA A 30 5.90 -3.66 0.66
N GLU A 31 4.81 -3.07 0.17
CA GLU A 31 4.44 -1.72 0.54
C GLU A 31 4.14 -1.74 2.05
N ALA A 32 4.99 -1.07 2.81
CA ALA A 32 4.71 -0.86 4.23
C ALA A 32 3.41 -0.05 4.33
N ALA A 33 2.48 -0.50 5.18
CA ALA A 33 1.21 0.18 5.37
C ALA A 33 1.47 1.65 5.76
N CYS A 34 0.89 2.58 5.00
CA CYS A 34 1.05 4.02 5.20
C CYS A 34 -0.24 4.62 5.75
N TYR A 35 -0.09 5.44 6.76
CA TYR A 35 -1.19 6.15 7.39
C TYR A 35 -0.94 7.65 7.36
N ALA A 36 -2.03 8.40 7.36
CA ALA A 36 -2.01 9.84 7.48
C ALA A 36 -3.00 10.27 8.55
N ASP A 37 -2.58 11.21 9.39
CA ASP A 37 -3.49 11.92 10.25
C ASP A 37 -3.80 13.30 9.68
N TYR A 38 -5.05 13.70 9.86
CA TYR A 38 -5.57 14.86 9.16
C TYR A 38 -6.58 15.61 10.01
N LYS A 39 -6.84 16.85 9.59
CA LYS A 39 -7.91 17.69 10.08
C LYS A 39 -8.88 17.95 8.95
N ALA A 40 -10.16 17.86 9.23
CA ALA A 40 -11.22 18.17 8.28
C ALA A 40 -12.31 19.01 8.94
N LYS A 41 -13.06 19.74 8.11
CA LYS A 41 -14.19 20.55 8.53
C LYS A 41 -15.44 20.25 7.73
N ARG A 42 -16.60 20.48 8.33
CA ARG A 42 -17.88 20.51 7.64
C ARG A 42 -18.58 21.79 8.04
N GLU A 43 -19.19 22.46 7.07
CA GLU A 43 -19.91 23.70 7.30
C GLU A 43 -21.40 23.41 7.60
N ASN A 44 -22.08 24.36 8.24
CA ASN A 44 -23.54 24.40 8.42
C ASN A 44 -24.19 23.13 9.03
N PRO A 45 -24.02 22.85 10.34
CA PRO A 45 -23.25 23.61 11.32
C PRO A 45 -21.74 23.32 11.22
N LEU A 46 -20.91 24.29 11.65
CA LEU A 46 -19.47 24.11 11.67
C LEU A 46 -19.08 22.94 12.58
N ARG A 47 -18.43 21.94 12.00
CA ARG A 47 -17.85 20.81 12.72
C ARG A 47 -16.40 20.64 12.32
N LEU A 48 -15.56 20.31 13.27
CA LEU A 48 -14.16 19.96 13.07
C LEU A 48 -13.95 18.55 13.57
N HIS A 49 -13.10 17.79 12.88
CA HIS A 49 -12.57 16.58 13.46
C HIS A 49 -11.15 16.30 13.02
N TYR A 50 -10.48 15.54 13.87
CA TYR A 50 -9.24 14.85 13.58
C TYR A 50 -9.55 13.41 13.18
N GLY A 51 -8.76 12.84 12.29
CA GLY A 51 -8.91 11.46 11.85
C GLY A 51 -7.58 10.86 11.43
N VAL A 52 -7.56 9.53 11.33
CA VAL A 52 -6.46 8.74 10.81
C VAL A 52 -7.00 7.90 9.67
N ALA A 53 -6.27 7.81 8.57
CA ALA A 53 -6.66 7.04 7.40
C ALA A 53 -5.47 6.28 6.82
N GLU A 54 -5.74 5.11 6.28
CA GLU A 54 -4.79 4.34 5.46
C GLU A 54 -4.70 4.92 4.05
N ILE A 55 -3.49 4.96 3.49
CA ILE A 55 -3.16 5.59 2.21
C ILE A 55 -2.56 4.55 1.26
N ASP A 56 -3.35 4.14 0.28
CA ASP A 56 -3.01 3.04 -0.64
C ASP A 56 -2.26 3.49 -1.92
N ASP A 57 -1.88 4.77 -2.05
CA ASP A 57 -1.32 5.35 -3.29
C ASP A 57 0.20 5.08 -3.46
N GLY A 58 0.72 4.01 -2.83
CA GLY A 58 2.11 3.52 -2.91
C GLY A 58 3.22 4.41 -2.34
N ALA A 59 2.97 5.72 -2.20
CA ALA A 59 3.93 6.69 -1.68
C ALA A 59 3.45 7.28 -0.35
N CYS A 60 4.20 7.03 0.74
CA CYS A 60 3.87 7.57 2.06
C CYS A 60 4.28 9.05 2.20
N THR A 61 3.57 9.91 1.47
CA THR A 61 3.82 11.36 1.41
C THR A 61 2.57 12.14 1.71
N LYS A 62 2.73 13.35 2.25
CA LYS A 62 1.59 14.26 2.47
C LYS A 62 0.84 14.61 1.17
N ALA A 63 1.53 14.59 0.02
CA ALA A 63 0.91 14.87 -1.27
C ALA A 63 -0.04 13.74 -1.70
N ALA A 64 0.43 12.49 -1.62
CA ALA A 64 -0.38 11.30 -1.85
C ALA A 64 -1.57 11.23 -0.87
N ALA A 65 -1.31 11.46 0.42
CA ALA A 65 -2.37 11.50 1.44
C ALA A 65 -3.44 12.56 1.13
N ARG A 66 -3.06 13.78 0.71
CA ARG A 66 -4.04 14.80 0.29
C ARG A 66 -4.84 14.37 -0.93
N LYS A 67 -4.20 13.76 -1.92
CA LYS A 67 -4.85 13.28 -3.15
C LYS A 67 -5.87 12.18 -2.83
N ALA A 68 -5.51 11.24 -1.96
CA ALA A 68 -6.39 10.16 -1.51
C ALA A 68 -7.55 10.67 -0.63
N LEU A 69 -7.26 11.51 0.37
CA LEU A 69 -8.24 11.89 1.39
C LEU A 69 -9.28 12.91 0.91
N LYS A 70 -8.93 13.80 -0.02
CA LYS A 70 -9.86 14.82 -0.52
C LYS A 70 -11.19 14.23 -1.02
N PRO A 71 -11.21 13.28 -1.98
CA PRO A 71 -12.47 12.70 -2.46
C PRO A 71 -13.19 11.89 -1.37
N ARG A 72 -12.47 11.03 -0.62
CA ARG A 72 -13.02 10.20 0.46
C ARG A 72 -13.75 11.02 1.54
N LEU A 73 -13.16 12.15 1.95
CA LEU A 73 -13.78 13.07 2.91
C LEU A 73 -14.95 13.83 2.30
N ALA A 74 -14.85 14.26 1.05
CA ALA A 74 -15.90 15.00 0.36
C ALA A 74 -17.19 14.17 0.23
N GLU A 75 -17.09 12.86 0.01
CA GLU A 75 -18.23 11.92 0.03
C GLU A 75 -18.98 11.92 1.37
N GLY A 76 -18.25 12.11 2.48
CA GLY A 76 -18.82 12.27 3.82
C GLY A 76 -19.30 13.69 4.16
N GLY A 77 -19.22 14.63 3.21
CA GLY A 77 -19.51 16.05 3.39
C GLY A 77 -18.42 16.80 4.17
N TRP A 78 -17.21 16.27 4.25
CA TRP A 78 -16.07 16.90 4.93
C TRP A 78 -15.10 17.51 3.91
N ALA A 79 -14.60 18.71 4.20
CA ALA A 79 -13.51 19.34 3.49
C ALA A 79 -12.19 19.12 4.25
N LEU A 80 -11.20 18.54 3.58
CA LEU A 80 -9.85 18.38 4.12
C LEU A 80 -9.21 19.74 4.37
N LEU A 81 -8.79 20.00 5.60
CA LEU A 81 -8.06 21.21 5.98
C LEU A 81 -6.55 21.02 5.89
N ASN A 82 -6.05 19.94 6.49
CA ASN A 82 -4.61 19.69 6.57
C ASN A 82 -4.31 18.21 6.74
N VAL A 83 -3.19 17.77 6.18
CA VAL A 83 -2.53 16.51 6.53
C VAL A 83 -1.42 16.84 7.53
N VAL A 84 -1.61 16.40 8.77
CA VAL A 84 -0.74 16.73 9.90
C VAL A 84 0.59 15.99 9.77
N SER A 85 0.54 14.68 9.57
CA SER A 85 1.69 13.81 9.35
C SER A 85 1.32 12.61 8.46
N VAL A 86 2.36 11.91 8.00
CA VAL A 86 2.27 10.58 7.40
C VAL A 86 3.25 9.69 8.17
N PHE A 87 2.86 8.45 8.41
CA PHE A 87 3.55 7.54 9.32
C PHE A 87 3.21 6.08 8.99
N ASP A 88 3.96 5.14 9.58
CA ASP A 88 3.73 3.70 9.44
C ASP A 88 2.80 3.14 10.53
N ALA A 89 2.58 1.83 10.55
CA ALA A 89 1.69 1.19 11.53
C ALA A 89 2.06 1.42 13.00
N SER A 90 3.32 1.78 13.32
CA SER A 90 3.73 2.02 14.71
C SER A 90 3.10 3.27 15.33
N GLY A 91 2.73 4.26 14.52
CA GLY A 91 2.12 5.52 14.97
C GLY A 91 0.59 5.46 15.16
N LEU A 92 -0.03 4.30 14.95
CA LEU A 92 -1.47 4.13 14.98
C LEU A 92 -2.07 4.22 16.39
N GLU A 93 -1.53 3.45 17.32
CA GLU A 93 -2.12 3.33 18.66
C GLU A 93 -2.11 4.67 19.42
N GLU A 94 -1.06 5.48 19.28
CA GLU A 94 -1.00 6.81 19.92
C GLU A 94 -2.05 7.80 19.39
N ARG A 95 -2.60 7.58 18.19
CA ARG A 95 -3.59 8.48 17.55
C ARG A 95 -5.03 8.01 17.67
N LYS A 96 -5.24 6.75 18.07
CA LYS A 96 -6.55 6.10 18.12
C LYS A 96 -7.56 6.84 18.96
N ALA A 97 -7.18 7.20 20.19
CA ALA A 97 -8.04 7.94 21.11
C ALA A 97 -8.42 9.33 20.56
N SER A 98 -7.47 10.05 19.95
CA SER A 98 -7.70 11.38 19.38
C SER A 98 -8.58 11.34 18.12
N ALA A 99 -8.44 10.30 17.29
CA ALA A 99 -9.23 10.12 16.07
C ALA A 99 -10.66 9.63 16.38
N GLY A 100 -10.83 8.86 17.45
CA GLY A 100 -12.12 8.37 17.92
C GLY A 100 -12.92 7.70 16.78
N PRO A 101 -14.15 8.14 16.49
CA PRO A 101 -14.98 7.57 15.42
C PRO A 101 -14.43 7.72 13.99
N ASN A 102 -13.37 8.51 13.80
CA ASN A 102 -12.75 8.76 12.49
C ASN A 102 -11.41 8.03 12.35
N TYR A 103 -11.10 7.11 13.27
CA TYR A 103 -9.94 6.25 13.18
C TYR A 103 -10.15 5.19 12.09
N LEU A 104 -9.32 5.23 11.05
CA LEU A 104 -9.32 4.35 9.87
C LEU A 104 -10.68 4.28 9.15
N ARG A 105 -11.49 5.32 9.27
CA ARG A 105 -12.84 5.35 8.72
C ARG A 105 -12.90 5.85 7.29
N TYR A 106 -12.23 6.98 7.05
CA TYR A 106 -12.27 7.65 5.76
C TYR A 106 -11.16 7.13 4.94
#